data_AF-A0A3B0MUH6-F1
#
_entry.id   AF-A0A3B0MUH6-F1
#
_cell.length_a   1.000
_cell.length_b   1.000
_cell.length_c   1.000
_cell.angle_alpha   90.00
_cell.angle_beta   90.00
_cell.angle_gamma   90.00
#
_symmetry.space_group_name_H-M   'P 1'
#
loop_
_entity.id
_entity.type
_entity.pdbx_description
1 polymer ?
#
loop_
_entity_poly.entity_id
_entity_poly.type
_entity_poly.pdbx_seq_one_letter_code
_entity_poly.pdbx_strand_id
1 'polypeptide(L)'
;MFYNYISEILAHKTGTGNTRNNRDSRPKYLGLKRFHNMFVYTGNIIVRQRGAHFKPGPGAAMGRDFTIYAKRSGRLQILKRRVSVLDLLAENQYLKEQNKNYDSPMITTLSKIWTKKSL
;
A
#
# COMPACT_ATOMS: atom_id res chain seq x y z
N MET A 1 -51.51 5.71 71.95
CA MET A 1 -50.61 6.53 71.11
C MET A 1 -49.36 5.71 70.81
N PHE A 2 -49.37 4.87 69.78
CA PHE A 2 -48.14 4.34 69.19
C PHE A 2 -48.40 4.20 67.69
N TYR A 3 -47.78 5.10 66.92
CA TYR A 3 -47.93 5.18 65.47
C TYR A 3 -47.16 4.03 64.82
N ASN A 4 -47.86 3.22 64.03
CA ASN A 4 -47.26 2.25 63.12
C ASN A 4 -46.52 3.01 62.00
N TYR A 5 -45.23 3.25 62.18
CA TYR A 5 -44.36 3.89 61.20
C TYR A 5 -43.34 2.89 60.67
N ILE A 6 -43.78 1.91 59.91
CA ILE A 6 -42.89 1.08 59.09
C ILE A 6 -43.67 0.66 57.84
N SER A 7 -43.48 1.36 56.70
CA SER A 7 -43.67 0.76 55.36
C SER A 7 -43.44 1.67 54.14
N GLU A 8 -42.87 2.89 54.23
CA GLU A 8 -42.81 3.76 53.02
C GLU A 8 -41.44 4.33 52.58
N ILE A 9 -40.28 3.80 52.99
CA ILE A 9 -38.98 4.43 52.57
C ILE A 9 -37.98 3.47 51.93
N LEU A 10 -38.40 2.34 51.35
CA LEU A 10 -37.47 1.52 50.56
C LEU A 10 -38.11 0.96 49.30
N ALA A 11 -38.29 1.85 48.33
CA ALA A 11 -38.37 1.48 46.92
C ALA A 11 -37.39 2.36 46.11
N HIS A 12 -36.08 2.16 46.33
CA HIS A 12 -35.11 2.64 45.35
C HIS A 12 -35.22 1.73 44.12
N LYS A 13 -35.57 2.31 42.97
CA LYS A 13 -35.60 1.59 41.68
C LYS A 13 -34.18 1.17 41.30
N THR A 14 -33.72 0.03 41.80
CA THR A 14 -32.53 -0.69 41.32
C THR A 14 -32.89 -1.52 40.09
N GLY A 15 -33.52 -0.87 39.11
CA GLY A 15 -34.17 -1.53 37.99
C GLY A 15 -34.11 -0.70 36.73
N THR A 16 -32.92 -0.22 36.38
CA THR A 16 -32.67 0.26 35.01
C THR A 16 -32.16 -0.94 34.23
N GLY A 17 -33.02 -1.53 33.39
CA GLY A 17 -32.62 -2.62 32.51
C GLY A 17 -31.51 -2.15 31.57
N ASN A 18 -30.33 -2.77 31.67
CA ASN A 18 -29.28 -2.52 30.69
C ASN A 18 -29.68 -3.24 29.39
N THR A 19 -30.10 -2.50 28.36
CA THR A 19 -30.28 -3.08 27.03
C THR A 19 -28.91 -3.48 26.50
N ARG A 20 -28.64 -4.79 26.43
CA ARG A 20 -27.36 -5.33 25.94
C ARG A 20 -27.18 -4.97 24.47
N ASN A 21 -26.53 -3.85 24.19
CA ASN A 21 -26.21 -3.41 22.83
C ASN A 21 -24.90 -4.04 22.37
N ASN A 22 -24.94 -5.33 22.06
CA ASN A 22 -23.81 -6.06 21.49
C ASN A 22 -24.07 -6.35 20.00
N ARG A 23 -24.09 -5.27 19.19
CA ARG A 23 -24.24 -5.37 17.73
C ARG A 23 -22.90 -5.08 17.09
N ASP A 24 -22.31 -6.10 16.49
CA ASP A 24 -21.15 -5.92 15.62
C ASP A 24 -21.50 -6.32 14.19
N SER A 25 -20.84 -5.68 13.23
CA SER A 25 -20.95 -5.99 11.82
C SER A 25 -19.90 -7.02 11.42
N ARG A 26 -20.20 -7.82 10.40
CA ARG A 26 -19.19 -8.74 9.84
C ARG A 26 -17.94 -7.96 9.39
N PRO A 27 -16.73 -8.51 9.59
CA PRO A 27 -15.48 -7.87 9.18
C PRO A 27 -15.49 -7.61 7.67
N LYS A 28 -14.96 -6.45 7.27
CA LYS A 28 -14.95 -6.01 5.86
C LYS A 28 -13.65 -6.34 5.12
N TYR A 29 -12.71 -7.02 5.79
CA TYR A 29 -11.41 -7.45 5.24
C TYR A 29 -10.66 -6.33 4.49
N LEU A 30 -10.65 -5.12 5.07
CA LEU A 30 -9.90 -3.98 4.56
C LEU A 30 -8.38 -4.22 4.74
N GLY A 31 -7.58 -3.29 4.24
CA GLY A 31 -6.12 -3.28 4.36
C GLY A 31 -5.36 -3.57 3.08
N LEU A 32 -4.04 -3.67 3.25
CA LEU A 32 -3.09 -3.97 2.19
C LEU A 32 -3.24 -5.42 1.71
N LYS A 33 -3.19 -5.63 0.40
CA LYS A 33 -3.28 -6.96 -0.26
C LYS A 33 -1.98 -7.36 -0.96
N ARG A 34 -1.15 -6.38 -1.32
CA ARG A 34 0.18 -6.56 -1.91
C ARG A 34 1.16 -5.64 -1.20
N PHE A 35 2.32 -6.17 -0.86
CA PHE A 35 3.35 -5.47 -0.09
C PHE A 35 4.33 -4.73 -1.00
N HIS A 36 5.08 -3.81 -0.40
CA HIS A 36 6.17 -3.10 -1.07
C HIS A 36 7.13 -4.12 -1.74
N ASN A 37 7.64 -3.76 -2.92
CA ASN A 37 8.57 -4.52 -3.74
C ASN A 37 8.03 -5.80 -4.41
N MET A 38 6.76 -6.14 -4.20
CA MET A 38 6.15 -7.30 -4.85
C MET A 38 5.87 -7.03 -6.33
N PHE A 39 6.00 -8.07 -7.16
CA PHE A 39 5.50 -8.00 -8.53
C PHE A 39 3.96 -8.09 -8.53
N VAL A 40 3.32 -7.22 -9.30
CA VAL A 40 1.86 -7.18 -9.46
C VAL A 40 1.51 -7.17 -10.94
N TYR A 41 0.46 -7.90 -11.29
CA TYR A 41 -0.16 -7.85 -12.62
C TYR A 41 -1.17 -6.70 -12.69
N THR A 42 -1.48 -6.29 -13.91
CA THR A 42 -2.57 -5.36 -14.20
C THR A 42 -3.89 -5.86 -13.61
N GLY A 43 -4.67 -4.97 -12.98
CA GLY A 43 -5.94 -5.28 -12.33
C GLY A 43 -5.83 -5.80 -10.90
N ASN A 44 -4.63 -6.16 -10.42
CA ASN A 44 -4.45 -6.61 -9.04
C ASN A 44 -4.86 -5.51 -8.05
N ILE A 45 -5.62 -5.90 -7.03
CA ILE A 45 -5.95 -5.04 -5.90
C ILE A 45 -4.72 -4.93 -4.99
N ILE A 46 -4.33 -3.69 -4.67
CA ILE A 46 -3.18 -3.39 -3.81
C ILE A 46 -3.66 -3.05 -2.40
N VAL A 47 -4.67 -2.18 -2.26
CA VAL A 47 -5.21 -1.78 -0.96
C VAL A 47 -6.72 -1.65 -1.04
N ARG A 48 -7.44 -2.26 -0.10
CA ARG A 48 -8.85 -1.95 0.17
C ARG A 48 -8.92 -1.04 1.38
N GLN A 49 -9.56 0.12 1.27
CA GLN A 49 -9.55 1.12 2.35
C GLN A 49 -10.91 1.82 2.46
N ARG A 50 -11.11 2.53 3.57
CA ARG A 50 -12.20 3.50 3.72
C ARG A 50 -11.60 4.89 3.66
N GLY A 51 -12.11 5.72 2.75
CA GLY A 51 -11.46 6.99 2.43
C GLY A 51 -10.08 6.80 1.78
N ALA A 52 -9.46 7.91 1.39
CA ALA A 52 -8.17 7.90 0.69
C ALA A 52 -6.98 7.91 1.66
N HIS A 53 -6.78 6.81 2.41
CA HIS A 53 -5.61 6.72 3.28
C HIS A 53 -4.32 6.71 2.44
N PHE A 54 -4.25 5.77 1.52
CA PHE A 54 -3.25 5.76 0.45
C PHE A 54 -3.80 6.50 -0.78
N LYS A 55 -2.90 7.15 -1.51
CA LYS A 55 -3.18 7.84 -2.78
C LYS A 55 -2.46 7.12 -3.93
N PRO A 56 -3.11 6.97 -5.11
CA PRO A 56 -2.45 6.37 -6.26
C PRO A 56 -1.31 7.28 -6.75
N GLY A 57 -0.23 6.65 -7.17
CA GLY A 57 0.88 7.24 -7.92
C GLY A 57 0.98 6.60 -9.32
N PRO A 58 2.10 6.80 -10.02
CA PRO A 58 2.28 6.26 -11.37
C PRO A 58 2.03 4.75 -11.44
N GLY A 59 1.27 4.29 -12.44
CA GLY A 59 0.96 2.87 -12.64
C GLY A 59 -0.10 2.27 -11.70
N ALA A 60 -0.64 3.04 -10.76
CA ALA A 60 -1.77 2.65 -9.93
C ALA A 60 -2.96 3.59 -10.15
N ALA A 61 -4.18 3.10 -9.89
CA ALA A 61 -5.40 3.89 -9.97
C ALA A 61 -6.30 3.62 -8.76
N MET A 62 -7.26 4.52 -8.52
CA MET A 62 -8.20 4.43 -7.40
C MET A 62 -9.62 4.22 -7.94
N GLY A 63 -10.35 3.26 -7.37
CA GLY A 63 -11.75 2.99 -7.66
C GLY A 63 -12.73 3.87 -6.86
N ARG A 64 -14.04 3.70 -7.12
CA ARG A 64 -15.11 4.45 -6.44
C ARG A 64 -15.11 4.29 -4.92
N ASP A 65 -14.76 3.11 -4.43
CA ASP A 65 -14.69 2.79 -2.99
C ASP A 65 -13.32 3.12 -2.38
N PHE A 66 -12.51 3.94 -3.05
CA PHE A 66 -11.14 4.28 -2.69
C PHE A 66 -10.15 3.11 -2.74
N THR A 67 -10.55 1.93 -3.23
CA THR A 67 -9.63 0.79 -3.45
C THR A 67 -8.56 1.17 -4.48
N ILE A 68 -7.30 0.88 -4.17
CA ILE A 68 -6.19 1.09 -5.10
C ILE A 68 -5.89 -0.23 -5.82
N TYR A 69 -5.79 -0.15 -7.15
CA TYR A 69 -5.47 -1.28 -8.03
C TYR A 69 -4.33 -0.91 -9.01
N ALA A 70 -3.66 -1.94 -9.52
CA ALA A 70 -2.59 -1.78 -10.50
C ALA A 70 -3.17 -1.51 -11.90
N LYS A 71 -2.75 -0.41 -12.54
CA LYS A 71 -3.15 -0.05 -13.91
C LYS A 71 -2.24 -0.69 -14.97
N ARG A 72 -1.06 -1.14 -14.56
CA ARG A 72 -0.08 -1.87 -15.38
C ARG A 72 0.62 -2.94 -14.54
N SER A 73 1.30 -3.87 -15.20
CA SER A 73 2.08 -4.92 -14.53
C SER A 73 3.48 -4.41 -14.19
N GLY A 74 3.98 -4.68 -12.99
CA GLY A 74 5.26 -4.15 -12.57
C GLY A 74 5.57 -4.39 -11.09
N ARG A 75 6.60 -3.71 -10.60
CA ARG A 75 7.07 -3.79 -9.21
C ARG A 75 6.36 -2.71 -8.39
N LEU A 76 5.69 -3.15 -7.31
CA LEU A 76 4.92 -2.29 -6.44
C LEU A 76 5.83 -1.48 -5.52
N GLN A 77 5.71 -0.16 -5.56
CA GLN A 77 6.42 0.74 -4.66
C GLN A 77 5.41 1.50 -3.80
N ILE A 78 5.56 1.37 -2.49
CA ILE A 78 4.76 2.11 -1.50
C ILE A 78 5.71 3.03 -0.74
N LEU A 79 5.57 4.33 -0.92
CA LEU A 79 6.37 5.36 -0.23
C LEU A 79 5.44 6.28 0.55
N LYS A 80 5.62 6.36 1.87
CA LYS A 80 4.71 7.05 2.80
C LYS A 80 3.27 6.55 2.61
N ARG A 81 2.45 7.33 1.89
CA ARG A 81 1.05 7.02 1.58
C ARG A 81 0.78 7.02 0.07
N ARG A 82 1.81 7.04 -0.77
CA ARG A 82 1.68 6.90 -2.22
C ARG A 82 1.98 5.47 -2.66
N VAL A 83 1.14 4.98 -3.57
CA VAL A 83 1.21 3.63 -4.13
C VAL A 83 1.47 3.73 -5.63
N SER A 84 2.64 3.31 -6.09
CA SER A 84 3.03 3.31 -7.50
C SER A 84 3.36 1.89 -7.97
N VAL A 85 3.17 1.63 -9.27
CA VAL A 85 3.62 0.40 -9.93
C VAL A 85 4.61 0.81 -11.01
N LEU A 86 5.84 0.36 -10.88
CA LEU A 86 6.95 0.67 -11.79
C LEU A 86 7.15 -0.48 -12.78
N ASP A 87 7.34 -0.17 -14.06
CA ASP A 87 7.62 -1.21 -15.07
C ASP A 87 9.06 -1.73 -14.90
N LEU A 88 9.21 -3.06 -14.86
CA LEU A 88 10.53 -3.72 -14.81
C LEU A 88 11.36 -3.46 -16.08
N LEU A 89 10.69 -3.21 -17.22
CA LEU A 89 11.36 -2.92 -18.49
C LEU A 89 12.04 -1.55 -18.48
N ALA A 90 11.43 -0.54 -17.82
CA ALA A 90 11.99 0.80 -17.73
C ALA A 90 13.27 0.86 -16.86
N GLU A 91 13.33 0.06 -15.80
CA GLU A 91 14.51 -0.06 -14.92
C GLU A 91 15.69 -0.71 -15.66
N ASN A 92 15.42 -1.77 -16.43
CA ASN A 92 16.43 -2.40 -17.28
C ASN A 92 16.90 -1.50 -18.43
N GLN A 93 16.02 -0.67 -18.98
CA GLN A 93 16.37 0.24 -20.07
C GLN A 93 17.25 1.40 -19.56
N TYR A 94 16.94 1.97 -18.39
CA TYR A 94 17.79 2.97 -17.75
C TYR A 94 19.18 2.41 -17.38
N LEU A 95 19.24 1.23 -16.76
CA LEU A 95 20.52 0.56 -16.46
C LEU A 95 21.30 0.22 -17.73
N LYS A 96 20.63 -0.22 -18.80
CA LYS A 96 21.28 -0.44 -20.10
C LYS A 96 21.80 0.87 -20.70
N GLU A 97 21.05 1.97 -20.60
CA GLU A 97 21.45 3.28 -21.12
C GLU A 97 22.61 3.90 -20.35
N GLN A 98 22.63 3.78 -19.01
CA GLN A 98 23.79 4.16 -18.19
C GLN A 98 25.00 3.26 -18.46
N ASN A 99 24.77 1.98 -18.78
CA ASN A 99 25.83 1.02 -19.11
C ASN A 99 26.32 1.10 -20.57
N LYS A 100 25.69 1.87 -21.46
CA LYS A 100 26.25 2.16 -22.81
C LYS A 100 27.51 3.04 -22.74
N ASN A 101 27.69 3.78 -21.64
CA ASN A 101 28.94 4.50 -21.38
C ASN A 101 30.06 3.58 -20.85
N TYR A 102 29.75 2.31 -20.61
CA TYR A 102 30.71 1.23 -20.40
C TYR A 102 30.63 0.24 -21.58
N ASP A 103 30.66 0.75 -22.81
CA ASP A 103 31.55 0.10 -23.77
C ASP A 103 32.92 0.12 -23.12
N SER A 104 33.20 -0.93 -22.34
CA SER A 104 34.49 -1.09 -21.69
C SER A 104 35.52 -0.95 -22.80
N PRO A 105 36.47 -0.02 -22.69
CA PRO A 105 37.67 -0.13 -23.47
C PRO A 105 38.39 -1.37 -22.94
N MET A 106 37.95 -2.57 -23.35
CA MET A 106 38.79 -3.77 -23.30
C MET A 106 40.14 -3.34 -23.87
N ILE A 107 41.20 -3.88 -23.29
CA ILE A 107 42.62 -3.69 -23.63
C ILE A 107 42.88 -3.39 -25.12
N THR A 108 42.06 -3.93 -26.04
CA THR A 108 41.92 -3.63 -27.47
C THR A 108 41.80 -2.14 -27.87
N THR A 109 41.12 -1.27 -27.09
CA THR A 109 40.92 0.15 -27.43
C THR A 109 42.17 0.98 -27.12
N LEU A 110 42.85 0.67 -26.02
CA LEU A 110 44.16 1.24 -25.70
C LEU A 110 45.27 0.66 -26.59
N SER A 111 45.16 -0.61 -27.00
CA SER A 111 46.14 -1.19 -27.93
C SER A 111 46.12 -0.51 -29.30
N LYS A 112 44.94 -0.07 -29.80
CA LYS A 112 44.79 0.70 -31.05
C LYS A 112 45.40 2.11 -31.00
N ILE A 113 45.49 2.73 -29.83
CA ILE A 113 46.10 4.06 -29.65
C ILE A 113 47.63 3.98 -29.78
N TRP A 114 48.24 2.86 -29.37
CA TRP A 114 49.69 2.64 -29.48
C TRP A 114 50.11 1.88 -30.76
N THR A 115 49.21 1.16 -31.45
CA THR A 115 49.57 0.43 -32.68
C THR A 115 49.54 1.23 -33.98
N LYS A 116 49.18 2.52 -33.99
CA LYS A 116 49.42 3.38 -35.17
C LYS A 116 50.90 3.76 -35.26
N LYS A 117 51.72 2.81 -35.72
CA LYS A 117 53.07 3.04 -36.20
C LYS A 117 53.00 3.87 -37.48
N SER A 118 53.82 4.92 -37.51
CA SER A 118 54.17 5.75 -38.67
C SER A 118 54.27 4.95 -39.97
N LEU A 119 53.52 5.37 -40.98
CA LEU A 119 53.83 5.27 -42.41
C LEU A 119 53.54 6.64 -43.03
#